data_AF-A0A015M5E3-F1
#
_entry.id   AF-A0A015M5E3-F1
#
_cell.length_a   1.000
_cell.length_b   1.000
_cell.length_c   1.000
_cell.angle_alpha   90.00
_cell.angle_beta   90.00
_cell.angle_gamma   90.00
#
_symmetry.space_group_name_H-M   'P 1'
#
loop_
_entity.id
_entity.type
_entity.pdbx_description
1 polymer ?
#
loop_
_entity_poly.entity_id
_entity_poly.type
_entity_poly.pdbx_seq_one_letter_code
_entity_poly.pdbx_strand_id
1 'polypeptide(L)'
;MFSTSTSTSASTNVRREFNRLFLVESGITEDEFAELMAYVTNNPNKIPDIEESLKYGTDSFKVKYLRKLLAEPDSKRIKLDNDKNLIKFWRALKNATCENETLKLSKNTHFLGKGYVSILLIRKCYHDLQKIVFDDTIDKLRITGNPGIGKTYFGYYLLYLLAQKDVTIVYDNHHETKPIIFEGNNAYVSNSDGIDVYLRKPAVWYIVDGKEPKDVKAKTILICSPKKNHYKNFDKYEGVVTIRYMPTWKWEEIARCRKELYEKKVSNKKARDCFRKWGGIPRFVLERANYKTHQDKLNSAIKRSKMDIFDYIGESIGDDNVSHMLVHIHVNLPAEDDVSNDDDDDDDVDNNDNSDSNDGDVNVKSGSSASQVQLDKYGEIAYTETVLKFASNKVMKLVTQKLESRIRQRLLEKTKADTGNTLLGTSFEYLAHRILRNGGKFDIRPLDKYSGEVSSDPDAVVDLHTQDEQLYFSKNNIDVIENKMYYQPTEKNFPSIDSIIAPNKVFQMTLAENHPIKTSGLKLLYKKFGGDSAQHLVYFYFVVPEHLYEVYKLQKFVNSDDDDAQRIPKWIDKRIFQYVLKIKL
;
A
#
# COMPACT_ATOMS: atom_id res chain seq x y z
N MET A 1 -34.95 16.90 -23.30
CA MET A 1 -36.20 16.10 -23.35
C MET A 1 -36.42 15.43 -24.71
N PHE A 2 -35.37 14.98 -25.40
CA PHE A 2 -35.47 14.28 -26.69
C PHE A 2 -34.51 13.08 -26.69
N SER A 3 -34.99 11.88 -26.37
CA SER A 3 -34.34 10.61 -26.77
C SER A 3 -35.20 9.35 -26.56
N THR A 4 -36.35 9.43 -25.88
CA THR A 4 -37.21 8.26 -25.63
C THR A 4 -38.16 7.93 -26.80
N SER A 5 -38.48 8.90 -27.66
CA SER A 5 -39.41 8.70 -28.79
C SER A 5 -38.80 7.89 -29.94
N THR A 6 -37.51 8.08 -30.24
CA THR A 6 -36.85 7.45 -31.39
C THR A 6 -36.63 5.95 -31.20
N SER A 7 -36.15 5.49 -30.03
CA SER A 7 -35.89 4.05 -29.79
C SER A 7 -37.18 3.22 -29.71
N THR A 8 -38.27 3.83 -29.23
CA THR A 8 -39.58 3.18 -29.17
C THR A 8 -40.18 3.05 -30.57
N SER A 9 -39.98 4.06 -31.43
CA SER A 9 -40.39 4.00 -32.85
C SER A 9 -39.61 2.94 -33.64
N ALA A 10 -38.30 2.84 -33.39
CA ALA A 10 -37.40 1.88 -34.03
C ALA A 10 -37.78 0.43 -33.72
N SER A 11 -37.99 0.13 -32.44
CA SER A 11 -38.46 -1.18 -31.98
C SER A 11 -39.82 -1.56 -32.59
N THR A 12 -40.72 -0.58 -32.71
CA THR A 12 -42.04 -0.78 -33.34
C THR A 12 -41.91 -1.08 -34.83
N ASN A 13 -41.00 -0.40 -35.53
CA ASN A 13 -40.77 -0.61 -36.96
C ASN A 13 -40.14 -1.98 -37.26
N VAL A 14 -39.14 -2.40 -36.49
CA VAL A 14 -38.51 -3.72 -36.64
C VAL A 14 -39.52 -4.85 -36.43
N ARG A 15 -40.32 -4.77 -35.34
CA ARG A 15 -41.37 -5.77 -35.07
C ARG A 15 -42.45 -5.80 -36.14
N ARG A 16 -42.82 -4.64 -36.71
CA ARG A 16 -43.76 -4.54 -37.82
C ARG A 16 -43.20 -5.20 -39.08
N GLU A 17 -41.92 -5.01 -39.37
CA GLU A 17 -41.28 -5.62 -40.53
C GLU A 17 -41.12 -7.13 -40.38
N PHE A 18 -40.86 -7.65 -39.18
CA PHE A 18 -40.92 -9.09 -38.91
C PHE A 18 -42.31 -9.64 -39.20
N ASN A 19 -43.36 -8.97 -38.70
CA ASN A 19 -44.73 -9.42 -38.91
C ASN A 19 -45.11 -9.37 -40.40
N ARG A 20 -44.63 -8.37 -41.16
CA ARG A 20 -44.83 -8.31 -42.61
C ARG A 20 -44.15 -9.48 -43.30
N LEU A 21 -42.89 -9.79 -42.95
CA LEU A 21 -42.12 -10.89 -43.54
C LEU A 21 -42.65 -12.27 -43.14
N PHE A 22 -43.30 -12.41 -41.98
CA PHE A 22 -43.98 -13.64 -41.56
C PHE A 22 -45.21 -13.96 -42.43
N LEU A 23 -45.88 -12.93 -42.95
CA LEU A 23 -47.07 -13.08 -43.79
C LEU A 23 -46.76 -13.34 -45.28
N VAL A 24 -45.47 -13.40 -45.67
CA VAL A 24 -45.05 -13.70 -47.05
C VAL A 24 -44.91 -15.21 -47.23
N GLU A 25 -45.37 -15.74 -48.37
CA GLU A 25 -45.42 -17.18 -48.67
C GLU A 25 -44.05 -17.90 -48.63
N SER A 26 -42.96 -17.16 -48.83
CA SER A 26 -41.56 -17.62 -48.70
C SER A 26 -40.78 -16.84 -47.61
N GLY A 27 -41.52 -16.36 -46.62
CA GLY A 27 -41.07 -15.53 -45.51
C GLY A 27 -40.30 -16.25 -44.40
N ILE A 28 -40.32 -15.64 -43.22
CA ILE A 28 -39.82 -16.27 -41.98
C ILE A 28 -40.87 -17.21 -41.40
N THR A 29 -40.44 -18.33 -40.81
CA THR A 29 -41.34 -19.32 -40.18
C THR A 29 -41.87 -18.84 -38.83
N GLU A 30 -42.84 -19.54 -38.25
CA GLU A 30 -43.37 -19.24 -36.91
C GLU A 30 -42.29 -19.36 -35.82
N ASP A 31 -41.46 -20.40 -35.89
CA ASP A 31 -40.32 -20.58 -34.99
C ASP A 31 -39.28 -19.45 -35.15
N GLU A 32 -38.93 -19.10 -36.39
CA GLU A 32 -38.02 -17.99 -36.69
C GLU A 32 -38.58 -16.66 -36.17
N PHE A 33 -39.88 -16.44 -36.30
CA PHE A 33 -40.56 -15.26 -35.79
C PHE A 33 -40.48 -15.18 -34.25
N ALA A 34 -40.77 -16.29 -33.56
CA ALA A 34 -40.65 -16.36 -32.10
C ALA A 34 -39.21 -16.11 -31.63
N GLU A 35 -38.22 -16.71 -32.30
CA GLU A 35 -36.80 -16.52 -32.00
C GLU A 35 -36.34 -15.09 -32.25
N LEU A 36 -36.78 -14.45 -33.35
CA LEU A 36 -36.45 -13.06 -33.65
C LEU A 36 -37.08 -12.09 -32.65
N MET A 37 -38.31 -12.36 -32.21
CA MET A 37 -38.98 -11.59 -31.16
C MET A 37 -38.26 -11.71 -29.82
N ALA A 38 -37.79 -12.90 -29.46
CA ALA A 38 -36.93 -13.12 -28.30
C ALA A 38 -35.58 -12.40 -28.47
N TYR A 39 -34.96 -12.48 -29.65
CA TYR A 39 -33.68 -11.86 -29.96
C TYR A 39 -33.72 -10.34 -29.75
N VAL A 40 -34.68 -9.63 -30.35
CA VAL A 40 -34.76 -8.16 -30.22
C VAL A 40 -35.15 -7.72 -28.83
N THR A 41 -35.87 -8.57 -28.08
CA THR A 41 -36.19 -8.33 -26.66
C THR A 41 -34.94 -8.46 -25.79
N ASN A 42 -34.08 -9.43 -26.09
CA ASN A 42 -32.83 -9.68 -25.36
C ASN A 42 -31.67 -8.76 -25.80
N ASN A 43 -31.75 -8.15 -26.99
CA ASN A 43 -30.68 -7.32 -27.57
C ASN A 43 -31.21 -5.93 -28.02
N PRO A 44 -31.74 -5.10 -27.10
CA PRO A 44 -32.36 -3.82 -27.47
C PRO A 44 -31.38 -2.82 -28.11
N ASN A 45 -30.08 -2.93 -27.81
CA ASN A 45 -29.01 -2.13 -28.40
C ASN A 45 -28.74 -2.45 -29.87
N LYS A 46 -29.17 -3.63 -30.38
CA LYS A 46 -29.02 -4.03 -31.79
C LYS A 46 -30.18 -3.56 -32.67
N ILE A 47 -31.27 -3.08 -32.07
CA ILE A 47 -32.48 -2.66 -32.81
C ILE A 47 -32.19 -1.58 -33.86
N PRO A 48 -31.39 -0.52 -33.59
CA PRO A 48 -31.10 0.49 -34.61
C PRO A 48 -30.37 -0.06 -35.84
N ASP A 49 -29.39 -0.95 -35.63
CA ASP A 49 -28.62 -1.58 -36.72
C ASP A 49 -29.50 -2.51 -37.57
N ILE A 50 -30.40 -3.25 -36.90
CA ILE A 50 -31.37 -4.13 -37.56
C ILE A 50 -32.37 -3.29 -38.36
N GLU A 51 -32.92 -2.22 -37.77
CA GLU A 51 -33.85 -1.32 -38.47
C GLU A 51 -33.20 -0.73 -39.72
N GLU A 52 -31.96 -0.23 -39.62
CA GLU A 52 -31.24 0.34 -40.76
C GLU A 52 -30.99 -0.72 -41.84
N SER A 53 -30.56 -1.93 -41.45
CA SER A 53 -30.31 -3.02 -42.39
C SER A 53 -31.57 -3.49 -43.13
N LEU A 54 -32.73 -3.45 -42.46
CA LEU A 54 -34.01 -3.84 -43.03
C LEU A 54 -34.62 -2.80 -43.98
N LYS A 55 -34.06 -1.58 -44.07
CA LYS A 55 -34.50 -0.58 -45.05
C LYS A 55 -34.11 -0.94 -46.49
N TYR A 56 -33.13 -1.82 -46.69
CA TYR A 56 -32.55 -2.12 -47.99
C TYR A 56 -32.81 -3.58 -48.41
N GLY A 57 -32.76 -3.83 -49.72
CA GLY A 57 -32.84 -5.17 -50.31
C GLY A 57 -34.26 -5.73 -50.48
N THR A 58 -34.34 -6.89 -51.13
CA THR A 58 -35.58 -7.63 -51.37
C THR A 58 -36.02 -8.42 -50.13
N ASP A 59 -37.28 -8.86 -50.09
CA ASP A 59 -37.78 -9.70 -48.98
C ASP A 59 -36.95 -10.97 -48.78
N SER A 60 -36.52 -11.61 -49.88
CA SER A 60 -35.59 -12.75 -49.83
C SER A 60 -34.26 -12.40 -49.18
N PHE A 61 -33.71 -11.22 -49.46
CA PHE A 61 -32.49 -10.74 -48.81
C PHE A 61 -32.71 -10.50 -47.31
N LYS A 62 -33.81 -9.84 -46.94
CA LYS A 62 -34.17 -9.56 -45.53
C LYS A 62 -34.36 -10.85 -44.74
N VAL A 63 -35.08 -11.82 -45.28
CA VAL A 63 -35.25 -13.16 -44.68
C VAL A 63 -33.89 -13.85 -44.49
N LYS A 64 -33.01 -13.81 -45.50
CA LYS A 64 -31.65 -14.39 -45.41
C LYS A 64 -30.78 -13.68 -44.36
N TYR A 65 -30.91 -12.36 -44.23
CA TYR A 65 -30.24 -11.58 -43.19
C TYR A 65 -30.71 -12.00 -41.80
N LEU A 66 -32.03 -12.08 -41.59
CA LEU A 66 -32.62 -12.48 -40.30
C LEU A 66 -32.25 -13.92 -39.92
N ARG A 67 -32.24 -14.85 -40.88
CA ARG A 67 -31.75 -16.23 -40.66
C ARG A 67 -30.28 -16.29 -40.26
N LYS A 68 -29.43 -15.46 -40.88
CA LYS A 68 -28.02 -15.34 -40.45
C LYS A 68 -27.90 -14.81 -39.02
N LEU A 69 -28.79 -13.90 -38.64
CA LEU A 69 -28.88 -13.33 -37.30
C LEU A 69 -29.25 -14.39 -36.24
N LEU A 70 -30.15 -15.31 -36.60
CA LEU A 70 -30.50 -16.46 -35.79
C LEU A 70 -29.40 -17.54 -35.75
N ALA A 71 -28.71 -17.75 -36.87
CA ALA A 71 -27.62 -18.72 -37.03
C ALA A 71 -26.28 -18.30 -36.41
N GLU A 72 -26.17 -17.11 -35.80
CA GLU A 72 -25.00 -16.78 -35.00
C GLU A 72 -24.91 -17.72 -33.78
N PRO A 73 -23.75 -18.37 -33.54
CA PRO A 73 -23.62 -19.35 -32.47
C PRO A 73 -23.88 -18.70 -31.10
N ASP A 74 -24.54 -19.44 -30.21
CA ASP A 74 -24.88 -19.03 -28.83
C ASP A 74 -23.66 -18.52 -28.02
N SER A 75 -22.43 -18.81 -28.45
CA SER A 75 -21.18 -18.29 -27.89
C SER A 75 -20.99 -16.78 -28.08
N LYS A 76 -21.72 -16.12 -29.00
CA LYS A 76 -21.71 -14.66 -29.20
C LYS A 76 -22.91 -13.92 -28.60
N ARG A 77 -23.95 -14.64 -28.14
CA ARG A 77 -25.09 -14.02 -27.45
C ARG A 77 -24.66 -13.71 -26.03
N ILE A 78 -24.51 -12.41 -25.71
CA ILE A 78 -24.23 -11.95 -24.34
C ILE A 78 -25.42 -12.40 -23.48
N LYS A 79 -25.24 -13.45 -22.65
CA LYS A 79 -26.18 -13.77 -21.57
C LYS A 79 -26.06 -12.68 -20.51
N LEU A 80 -26.82 -11.61 -20.71
CA LEU A 80 -27.01 -10.51 -19.76
C LEU A 80 -27.88 -11.04 -18.62
N ASP A 81 -27.26 -11.53 -17.55
CA ASP A 81 -28.00 -11.82 -16.32
C ASP A 81 -28.28 -10.49 -15.62
N ASN A 82 -29.54 -10.05 -15.65
CA ASN A 82 -29.99 -8.79 -15.06
C ASN A 82 -30.13 -8.94 -13.54
N ASP A 83 -29.00 -8.90 -12.83
CA ASP A 83 -28.99 -8.86 -11.37
C ASP A 83 -29.57 -7.51 -10.89
N LYS A 84 -30.79 -7.54 -10.37
CA LYS A 84 -31.50 -6.37 -9.84
C LYS A 84 -30.71 -5.65 -8.75
N ASN A 85 -29.97 -6.37 -7.91
CA ASN A 85 -29.17 -5.77 -6.83
C ASN A 85 -27.95 -5.06 -7.40
N LEU A 86 -27.33 -5.61 -8.44
CA LEU A 86 -26.21 -4.99 -9.13
C LEU A 86 -26.62 -3.69 -9.84
N ILE A 87 -27.77 -3.70 -10.54
CA ILE A 87 -28.34 -2.50 -11.16
C ILE A 87 -28.69 -1.45 -10.10
N LYS A 88 -29.30 -1.88 -8.99
CA LYS A 88 -29.60 -1.00 -7.85
C LYS A 88 -28.31 -0.37 -7.28
N PHE A 89 -27.27 -1.17 -7.10
CA PHE A 89 -25.94 -0.70 -6.69
C PHE A 89 -25.39 0.36 -7.64
N TRP A 90 -25.35 0.07 -8.94
CA TRP A 90 -24.76 0.98 -9.92
C TRP A 90 -25.47 2.33 -9.95
N ARG A 91 -26.82 2.31 -9.92
CA ARG A 91 -27.62 3.54 -9.86
C ARG A 91 -27.43 4.30 -8.54
N ALA A 92 -27.32 3.58 -7.42
CA ALA A 92 -27.05 4.21 -6.13
C ALA A 92 -25.66 4.84 -6.07
N LEU A 93 -24.65 4.20 -6.67
CA LEU A 93 -23.27 4.69 -6.72
C LEU A 93 -23.18 5.98 -7.55
N LYS A 94 -23.88 6.05 -8.70
CA LYS A 94 -23.97 7.26 -9.52
C LYS A 94 -24.55 8.46 -8.77
N ASN A 95 -25.53 8.20 -7.90
CA ASN A 95 -26.20 9.24 -7.12
C ASN A 95 -25.60 9.44 -5.72
N ALA A 96 -24.51 8.74 -5.39
CA ALA A 96 -23.90 8.83 -4.07
C ALA A 96 -23.11 10.13 -3.92
N THR A 97 -23.17 10.72 -2.73
CA THR A 97 -22.32 11.84 -2.34
C THR A 97 -21.11 11.32 -1.55
N CYS A 98 -19.97 11.98 -1.74
CA CYS A 98 -18.77 11.76 -0.94
C CYS A 98 -18.63 12.97 -0.01
N GLU A 99 -18.92 12.78 1.26
CA GLU A 99 -18.88 13.84 2.29
C GLU A 99 -17.83 13.47 3.33
N ASN A 100 -16.96 14.41 3.69
CA ASN A 100 -15.88 14.20 4.67
C ASN A 100 -15.05 12.94 4.37
N GLU A 101 -14.66 12.76 3.10
CA GLU A 101 -13.92 11.59 2.61
C GLU A 101 -14.61 10.25 2.88
N THR A 102 -15.94 10.25 3.06
CA THR A 102 -16.72 9.05 3.28
C THR A 102 -17.81 8.95 2.23
N LEU A 103 -17.71 7.93 1.38
CA LEU A 103 -18.69 7.62 0.35
C LEU A 103 -19.77 6.69 0.93
N LYS A 104 -21.01 7.15 0.95
CA LYS A 104 -22.15 6.41 1.50
C LYS A 104 -23.14 6.06 0.39
N LEU A 105 -23.46 4.78 0.27
CA LEU A 105 -24.54 4.32 -0.62
C LEU A 105 -25.90 4.54 0.05
N SER A 106 -26.94 4.65 -0.78
CA SER A 106 -28.32 4.73 -0.30
C SER A 106 -28.70 3.51 0.55
N LYS A 107 -29.66 3.70 1.48
CA LYS A 107 -30.09 2.69 2.45
C LYS A 107 -30.42 1.36 1.77
N ASN A 108 -29.91 0.26 2.34
CA ASN A 108 -30.06 -1.12 1.83
C ASN A 108 -29.41 -1.36 0.44
N THR A 109 -28.34 -0.64 0.14
CA THR A 109 -27.52 -0.87 -1.06
C THR A 109 -26.09 -1.17 -0.65
N HIS A 110 -25.48 -2.15 -1.30
CA HIS A 110 -24.13 -2.63 -1.00
C HIS A 110 -23.28 -2.61 -2.26
N PHE A 111 -21.96 -2.48 -2.09
CA PHE A 111 -21.03 -2.51 -3.22
C PHE A 111 -21.19 -3.79 -4.04
N LEU A 112 -21.19 -3.65 -5.37
CA LEU A 112 -21.43 -4.75 -6.32
C LEU A 112 -22.77 -5.50 -6.15
N GLY A 113 -23.73 -4.92 -5.40
CA GLY A 113 -24.99 -5.59 -5.08
C GLY A 113 -24.86 -6.76 -4.10
N LYS A 114 -23.69 -6.93 -3.46
CA LYS A 114 -23.36 -8.07 -2.59
C LYS A 114 -22.78 -7.61 -1.23
N GLY A 115 -22.99 -8.43 -0.21
CA GLY A 115 -22.32 -8.27 1.10
C GLY A 115 -22.95 -7.21 2.03
N TYR A 116 -22.12 -6.66 2.93
CA TYR A 116 -22.52 -5.77 4.02
C TYR A 116 -21.88 -4.38 3.95
N VAL A 117 -21.11 -4.09 2.90
CA VAL A 117 -20.40 -2.82 2.77
C VAL A 117 -21.29 -1.84 2.03
N SER A 118 -21.71 -0.79 2.74
CA SER A 118 -22.49 0.33 2.19
C SER A 118 -21.78 1.68 2.37
N ILE A 119 -20.66 1.69 3.08
CA ILE A 119 -19.87 2.88 3.39
C ILE A 119 -18.41 2.59 3.07
N LEU A 120 -17.74 3.56 2.46
CA LEU A 120 -16.35 3.49 2.06
C LEU A 120 -15.62 4.74 2.58
N LEU A 121 -14.59 4.54 3.40
CA LEU A 121 -13.67 5.60 3.77
C LEU A 121 -12.64 5.79 2.65
N ILE A 122 -12.50 7.02 2.18
CA ILE A 122 -11.53 7.43 1.16
C ILE A 122 -10.26 7.86 1.88
N ARG A 123 -9.14 7.20 1.54
CA ARG A 123 -7.84 7.48 2.14
C ARG A 123 -7.15 8.60 1.38
N LYS A 124 -6.25 9.34 2.03
CA LYS A 124 -5.40 10.32 1.34
C LYS A 124 -4.67 9.69 0.14
N CYS A 125 -4.08 8.50 0.30
CA CYS A 125 -3.40 7.82 -0.80
C CYS A 125 -4.34 7.43 -1.96
N TYR A 126 -5.66 7.35 -1.75
CA TYR A 126 -6.61 7.17 -2.86
C TYR A 126 -6.71 8.43 -3.70
N HIS A 127 -6.67 9.61 -3.07
CA HIS A 127 -6.64 10.90 -3.76
C HIS A 127 -5.36 11.12 -4.57
N ASP A 128 -4.25 10.54 -4.12
CA ASP A 128 -2.98 10.61 -4.86
C ASP A 128 -2.94 9.60 -6.00
N LEU A 129 -3.31 8.35 -5.74
CA LEU A 129 -3.35 7.31 -6.76
C LEU A 129 -4.38 7.59 -7.86
N GLN A 130 -5.52 8.25 -7.57
CA GLN A 130 -6.48 8.62 -8.62
C GLN A 130 -5.88 9.58 -9.66
N LYS A 131 -4.92 10.44 -9.28
CA LYS A 131 -4.28 11.38 -10.23
C LYS A 131 -3.52 10.60 -11.30
N ILE A 132 -2.84 9.53 -10.88
CA ILE A 132 -2.08 8.61 -11.74
C ILE A 132 -3.04 7.78 -12.60
N VAL A 133 -4.15 7.31 -12.01
CA VAL A 133 -5.20 6.59 -12.73
C VAL A 133 -5.75 7.41 -13.89
N PHE A 134 -5.97 8.71 -13.70
CA PHE A 134 -6.51 9.61 -14.72
C PHE A 134 -5.46 10.26 -15.63
N ASP A 135 -4.18 9.88 -15.53
CA ASP A 135 -3.16 10.32 -16.48
C ASP A 135 -3.35 9.60 -17.82
N ASP A 136 -3.76 10.32 -18.86
CA ASP A 136 -4.05 9.77 -20.19
C ASP A 136 -2.80 9.20 -20.89
N THR A 137 -1.59 9.51 -20.42
CA THR A 137 -0.35 8.91 -20.93
C THR A 137 -0.12 7.48 -20.44
N ILE A 138 -0.84 7.07 -19.39
CA ILE A 138 -0.74 5.74 -18.78
C ILE A 138 -1.91 4.89 -19.26
N ASP A 139 -1.63 3.87 -20.07
CA ASP A 139 -2.63 2.91 -20.54
C ASP A 139 -2.73 1.68 -19.62
N LYS A 140 -1.64 1.35 -18.91
CA LYS A 140 -1.54 0.18 -18.03
C LYS A 140 -0.99 0.58 -16.67
N LEU A 141 -1.79 0.44 -15.62
CA LEU A 141 -1.40 0.77 -14.25
C LEU A 141 -1.58 -0.43 -13.33
N ARG A 142 -0.50 -0.82 -12.66
CA ARG A 142 -0.53 -1.80 -11.57
C ARG A 142 -0.46 -1.10 -10.22
N ILE A 143 -1.42 -1.37 -9.35
CA ILE A 143 -1.44 -0.96 -7.95
C ILE A 143 -1.38 -2.19 -7.06
N THR A 144 -0.26 -2.34 -6.35
CA THR A 144 0.00 -3.48 -5.46
C THR A 144 0.29 -3.05 -4.02
N GLY A 145 0.49 -3.99 -3.10
CA GLY A 145 0.80 -3.71 -1.69
C GLY A 145 0.26 -4.78 -0.74
N ASN A 146 0.50 -4.63 0.57
CA ASN A 146 0.20 -5.67 1.56
C ASN A 146 -1.26 -6.19 1.50
N PRO A 147 -1.53 -7.50 1.63
CA PRO A 147 -2.90 -8.01 1.67
C PRO A 147 -3.74 -7.40 2.81
N GLY A 148 -4.93 -6.88 2.50
CA GLY A 148 -5.86 -6.35 3.52
C GLY A 148 -5.76 -4.86 3.86
N ILE A 149 -4.99 -4.08 3.09
CA ILE A 149 -4.83 -2.61 3.26
C ILE A 149 -5.85 -1.75 2.51
N GLY A 150 -6.79 -2.35 1.78
CA GLY A 150 -7.89 -1.63 1.13
C GLY A 150 -7.81 -1.47 -0.40
N LYS A 151 -6.92 -2.20 -1.07
CA LYS A 151 -6.84 -2.26 -2.54
C LYS A 151 -8.19 -2.45 -3.25
N THR A 152 -8.97 -3.47 -2.89
CA THR A 152 -10.32 -3.71 -3.45
C THR A 152 -11.26 -2.52 -3.22
N TYR A 153 -11.16 -1.87 -2.05
CA TYR A 153 -11.93 -0.68 -1.71
C TYR A 153 -11.53 0.54 -2.55
N PHE A 154 -10.25 0.67 -2.93
CA PHE A 154 -9.84 1.63 -3.95
C PHE A 154 -10.48 1.33 -5.31
N GLY A 155 -10.58 0.06 -5.71
CA GLY A 155 -11.34 -0.35 -6.90
C GLY A 155 -12.79 0.14 -6.88
N TYR A 156 -13.47 0.07 -5.73
CA TYR A 156 -14.82 0.62 -5.56
C TYR A 156 -14.88 2.14 -5.64
N TYR A 157 -13.87 2.83 -5.12
CA TYR A 157 -13.74 4.27 -5.29
C TYR A 157 -13.52 4.65 -6.77
N LEU A 158 -12.74 3.87 -7.52
CA LEU A 158 -12.60 4.06 -8.97
C LEU A 158 -13.92 3.86 -9.71
N LEU A 159 -14.72 2.84 -9.34
CA LEU A 159 -16.06 2.67 -9.89
C LEU A 159 -16.92 3.91 -9.67
N TYR A 160 -16.86 4.51 -8.46
CA TYR A 160 -17.58 5.75 -8.17
C TYR A 160 -17.12 6.90 -9.07
N LEU A 161 -15.82 7.17 -9.15
CA LEU A 161 -15.26 8.26 -9.95
C LEU A 161 -15.57 8.11 -11.45
N LEU A 162 -15.46 6.90 -11.98
CA LEU A 162 -15.76 6.60 -13.38
C LEU A 162 -17.28 6.64 -13.65
N ALA A 163 -18.11 6.27 -12.68
CA ALA A 163 -19.57 6.44 -12.77
C ALA A 163 -19.97 7.90 -12.95
N GLN A 164 -19.27 8.83 -12.27
CA GLN A 164 -19.48 10.28 -12.43
C GLN A 164 -19.07 10.80 -13.82
N LYS A 165 -18.12 10.12 -14.47
CA LYS A 165 -17.68 10.44 -15.85
C LYS A 165 -18.56 9.79 -16.93
N ASP A 166 -19.53 8.97 -16.53
CA ASP A 166 -20.43 8.22 -17.43
C ASP A 166 -19.71 7.39 -18.51
N VAL A 167 -18.59 6.77 -18.15
CA VAL A 167 -17.82 5.90 -19.05
C VAL A 167 -18.18 4.43 -18.87
N THR A 168 -17.92 3.62 -19.90
CA THR A 168 -18.09 2.16 -19.84
C THR A 168 -16.94 1.52 -19.08
N ILE A 169 -17.28 0.66 -18.11
CA ILE A 169 -16.31 -0.02 -17.24
C ILE A 169 -16.51 -1.52 -17.33
N VAL A 170 -15.42 -2.26 -17.46
CA VAL A 170 -15.37 -3.70 -17.23
C VAL A 170 -14.64 -3.94 -15.91
N TYR A 171 -15.33 -4.47 -14.91
CA TYR A 171 -14.80 -4.82 -13.61
C TYR A 171 -14.65 -6.34 -13.50
N ASP A 172 -13.44 -6.82 -13.29
CA ASP A 172 -13.11 -8.23 -13.36
C ASP A 172 -12.36 -8.71 -12.12
N ASN A 173 -13.08 -9.32 -11.20
CA ASN A 173 -12.61 -9.66 -9.86
C ASN A 173 -12.33 -11.16 -9.75
N HIS A 174 -11.20 -11.54 -9.15
CA HIS A 174 -10.83 -12.92 -8.85
C HIS A 174 -11.86 -13.68 -8.00
N HIS A 175 -12.57 -12.99 -7.12
CA HIS A 175 -13.62 -13.58 -6.28
C HIS A 175 -14.96 -13.74 -7.01
N GLU A 176 -15.08 -13.21 -8.23
CA GLU A 176 -16.26 -13.34 -9.06
C GLU A 176 -16.02 -14.36 -10.16
N THR A 177 -17.01 -15.21 -10.43
CA THR A 177 -16.92 -16.21 -11.51
C THR A 177 -16.96 -15.56 -12.89
N LYS A 178 -17.47 -14.33 -12.97
CA LYS A 178 -17.76 -13.62 -14.20
C LYS A 178 -17.49 -12.11 -14.05
N PRO A 179 -16.89 -11.47 -15.06
CA PRO A 179 -16.77 -10.02 -15.13
C PRO A 179 -18.12 -9.30 -15.07
N ILE A 180 -18.10 -8.08 -14.54
CA ILE A 180 -19.22 -7.16 -14.51
C ILE A 180 -18.95 -6.02 -15.49
N ILE A 181 -19.95 -5.65 -16.27
CA ILE A 181 -19.89 -4.50 -17.16
C ILE A 181 -20.85 -3.44 -16.63
N PHE A 182 -20.38 -2.20 -16.54
CA PHE A 182 -21.17 -1.02 -16.19
C PHE A 182 -21.23 -0.11 -17.41
N GLU A 183 -22.44 0.19 -17.90
CA GLU A 183 -22.66 1.02 -19.08
C GLU A 183 -23.94 1.84 -18.92
N GLY A 184 -23.83 3.16 -19.02
CA GLY A 184 -24.94 4.07 -18.76
C GLY A 184 -25.57 3.80 -17.38
N ASN A 185 -26.87 3.52 -17.32
CA ASN A 185 -27.59 3.22 -16.07
C ASN A 185 -27.78 1.71 -15.80
N ASN A 186 -27.06 0.88 -16.54
CA ASN A 186 -27.16 -0.57 -16.50
C ASN A 186 -25.86 -1.18 -15.98
N ALA A 187 -26.00 -2.35 -15.36
CA ALA A 187 -24.90 -3.17 -14.90
C ALA A 187 -25.27 -4.63 -15.17
N TYR A 188 -24.36 -5.40 -15.75
CA TYR A 188 -24.62 -6.76 -16.19
C TYR A 188 -23.40 -7.65 -16.01
N VAL A 189 -23.67 -8.91 -15.67
CA VAL A 189 -22.64 -9.94 -15.58
C VAL A 189 -22.45 -10.56 -16.97
N SER A 190 -21.21 -10.71 -17.41
CA SER A 190 -20.86 -11.30 -18.71
C SER A 190 -19.81 -12.39 -18.54
N ASN A 191 -19.77 -13.35 -19.46
CA ASN A 191 -18.69 -14.34 -19.48
C ASN A 191 -17.37 -13.68 -19.94
N SER A 192 -16.24 -14.32 -19.68
CA SER A 192 -14.91 -13.80 -20.06
C SER A 192 -14.80 -13.48 -21.56
N ASP A 193 -15.37 -14.29 -22.45
CA ASP A 193 -15.33 -14.01 -23.90
C ASP A 193 -16.28 -12.87 -24.30
N GLY A 194 -17.34 -12.67 -23.51
CA GLY A 194 -18.36 -11.64 -23.76
C GLY A 194 -17.88 -10.22 -23.44
N ILE A 195 -16.77 -10.05 -22.71
CA ILE A 195 -16.17 -8.74 -22.46
C ILE A 195 -15.20 -8.29 -23.58
N ASP A 196 -14.75 -9.18 -24.46
CA ASP A 196 -13.72 -8.86 -25.46
C ASP A 196 -14.14 -7.75 -26.43
N VAL A 197 -15.44 -7.66 -26.74
CA VAL A 197 -15.99 -6.59 -27.59
C VAL A 197 -15.84 -5.21 -26.94
N TYR A 198 -15.90 -5.15 -25.61
CA TYR A 198 -15.68 -3.92 -24.85
C TYR A 198 -14.18 -3.62 -24.75
N LEU A 199 -13.37 -4.62 -24.41
CA LEU A 199 -11.94 -4.44 -24.16
C LEU A 199 -11.11 -4.04 -25.40
N ARG A 200 -11.65 -4.22 -26.61
CA ARG A 200 -11.03 -3.71 -27.86
C ARG A 200 -11.11 -2.19 -28.00
N LYS A 201 -11.94 -1.51 -27.20
CA LYS A 201 -12.19 -0.07 -27.29
C LYS A 201 -11.28 0.69 -26.31
N PRO A 202 -10.42 1.61 -26.76
CA PRO A 202 -9.55 2.39 -25.87
C PRO A 202 -10.30 3.23 -24.83
N ALA A 203 -11.53 3.65 -25.15
CA ALA A 203 -12.38 4.45 -24.25
C ALA A 203 -12.97 3.64 -23.07
N VAL A 204 -12.85 2.31 -23.08
CA VAL A 204 -13.32 1.44 -22.00
C VAL A 204 -12.27 1.36 -20.91
N TRP A 205 -12.73 1.41 -19.65
CA TRP A 205 -11.89 1.20 -18.47
C TRP A 205 -11.98 -0.25 -18.02
N TYR A 206 -10.84 -0.93 -17.92
CA TYR A 206 -10.75 -2.32 -17.47
C TYR A 206 -10.09 -2.38 -16.09
N ILE A 207 -10.89 -2.60 -15.05
CA ILE A 207 -10.41 -2.72 -13.67
C ILE A 207 -10.36 -4.20 -13.31
N VAL A 208 -9.19 -4.70 -12.96
CA VAL A 208 -8.97 -6.10 -12.61
C VAL A 208 -8.54 -6.20 -11.15
N ASP A 209 -9.23 -6.99 -10.34
CA ASP A 209 -8.90 -7.20 -8.92
C ASP A 209 -8.44 -8.63 -8.67
N GLY A 210 -7.18 -8.77 -8.23
CA GLY A 210 -6.66 -10.00 -7.65
C GLY A 210 -6.40 -11.14 -8.63
N LYS A 211 -6.31 -10.88 -9.94
CA LYS A 211 -5.94 -11.87 -10.97
C LYS A 211 -5.24 -11.22 -12.16
N GLU A 212 -4.69 -12.04 -13.04
CA GLU A 212 -4.01 -11.59 -14.26
C GLU A 212 -5.00 -10.94 -15.27
N PRO A 213 -4.74 -9.70 -15.73
CA PRO A 213 -5.54 -9.05 -16.77
C PRO A 213 -5.32 -9.66 -18.16
N LYS A 214 -6.33 -9.56 -19.03
CA LYS A 214 -6.16 -9.75 -20.48
C LYS A 214 -5.30 -8.63 -21.08
N ASP A 215 -4.47 -8.96 -22.08
CA ASP A 215 -3.74 -7.96 -22.87
C ASP A 215 -4.68 -7.33 -23.92
N VAL A 216 -5.03 -6.06 -23.69
CA VAL A 216 -6.11 -5.37 -24.41
C VAL A 216 -5.81 -3.89 -24.63
N LYS A 217 -6.59 -3.25 -25.53
CA LYS A 217 -6.47 -1.83 -25.84
C LYS A 217 -7.15 -0.92 -24.82
N ALA A 218 -8.13 -1.44 -24.08
CA ALA A 218 -8.79 -0.72 -23.00
C ALA A 218 -7.77 -0.30 -21.93
N LYS A 219 -7.96 0.89 -21.35
CA LYS A 219 -7.13 1.37 -20.25
C LYS A 219 -7.27 0.42 -19.07
N THR A 220 -6.18 -0.22 -18.67
CA THR A 220 -6.20 -1.34 -17.73
C THR A 220 -5.60 -0.95 -16.39
N ILE A 221 -6.37 -1.10 -15.32
CA ILE A 221 -5.96 -0.89 -13.94
C ILE A 221 -5.98 -2.23 -13.23
N LEU A 222 -4.80 -2.78 -12.95
CA LEU A 222 -4.63 -3.98 -12.15
C LEU A 222 -4.46 -3.60 -10.69
N ILE A 223 -5.36 -4.07 -9.84
CA ILE A 223 -5.26 -3.96 -8.39
C ILE A 223 -5.00 -5.37 -7.85
N CYS A 224 -3.86 -5.61 -7.21
CA CYS A 224 -3.53 -6.96 -6.78
C CYS A 224 -2.69 -7.01 -5.50
N SER A 225 -2.73 -8.13 -4.79
CA SER A 225 -1.67 -8.43 -3.80
C SER A 225 -0.34 -8.69 -4.54
N PRO A 226 0.82 -8.60 -3.88
CA PRO A 226 2.13 -8.81 -4.49
C PRO A 226 2.42 -10.30 -4.78
N LYS A 227 1.45 -11.01 -5.36
CA LYS A 227 1.59 -12.38 -5.85
C LYS A 227 2.00 -12.33 -7.31
N LYS A 228 3.15 -12.90 -7.64
CA LYS A 228 3.78 -12.78 -8.97
C LYS A 228 2.89 -13.28 -10.11
N ASN A 229 2.11 -14.32 -9.86
CA ASN A 229 1.14 -14.87 -10.81
C ASN A 229 -0.01 -13.93 -11.18
N HIS A 230 -0.19 -12.79 -10.50
CA HIS A 230 -1.24 -11.83 -10.85
C HIS A 230 -0.78 -10.77 -11.85
N TYR A 231 0.53 -10.51 -11.97
CA TYR A 231 1.04 -9.37 -12.74
C TYR A 231 2.25 -9.67 -13.62
N LYS A 232 2.89 -10.85 -13.48
CA LYS A 232 4.16 -11.17 -14.18
C LYS A 232 4.09 -10.93 -15.69
N ASN A 233 2.96 -11.24 -16.32
CA ASN A 233 2.77 -11.01 -17.76
C ASN A 233 2.28 -9.58 -18.02
N PHE A 234 1.40 -9.04 -17.17
CA PHE A 234 0.91 -7.67 -17.27
C PHE A 234 2.05 -6.63 -17.31
N ASP A 235 3.09 -6.82 -16.50
CA ASP A 235 4.28 -5.96 -16.48
C ASP A 235 5.06 -5.95 -17.81
N LYS A 236 4.76 -6.88 -18.72
CA LYS A 236 5.43 -7.07 -20.01
C LYS A 236 4.55 -6.72 -21.21
N TYR A 237 3.30 -6.31 -20.98
CA TYR A 237 2.41 -5.94 -22.07
C TYR A 237 2.93 -4.70 -22.80
N GLU A 238 2.62 -4.59 -24.09
CA GLU A 238 3.00 -3.43 -24.90
C GLU A 238 2.35 -2.16 -24.34
N GLY A 239 3.05 -1.02 -24.35
CA GLY A 239 2.56 0.25 -23.81
C GLY A 239 3.33 0.73 -22.58
N VAL A 240 2.82 1.76 -21.91
CA VAL A 240 3.44 2.35 -20.72
C VAL A 240 2.87 1.67 -19.49
N VAL A 241 3.55 0.63 -19.01
CA VAL A 241 3.18 -0.04 -17.76
C VAL A 241 3.75 0.73 -16.58
N THR A 242 2.85 1.34 -15.80
CA THR A 242 3.20 2.07 -14.57
C THR A 242 2.91 1.19 -13.35
N ILE A 243 3.83 1.19 -12.38
CA ILE A 243 3.70 0.44 -11.14
C ILE A 243 3.63 1.39 -9.96
N ARG A 244 2.68 1.17 -9.06
CA ARG A 244 2.53 1.90 -7.80
C ARG A 244 2.24 0.96 -6.63
N TYR A 245 2.71 1.32 -5.44
CA TYR A 245 2.51 0.57 -4.20
C TYR A 245 1.62 1.35 -3.22
N MET A 246 0.59 0.71 -2.70
CA MET A 246 -0.33 1.33 -1.76
C MET A 246 0.17 1.15 -0.32
N PRO A 247 0.26 2.24 0.48
CA PRO A 247 0.83 2.19 1.82
C PRO A 247 -0.06 1.45 2.82
N THR A 248 0.58 0.95 3.89
CA THR A 248 -0.11 0.56 5.13
C THR A 248 -0.81 1.75 5.76
N TRP A 249 -1.71 1.49 6.70
CA TRP A 249 -2.46 2.54 7.37
C TRP A 249 -1.67 3.13 8.53
N LYS A 250 -1.68 4.46 8.67
CA LYS A 250 -1.24 5.12 9.90
C LYS A 250 -2.26 4.89 11.03
N TRP A 251 -1.86 5.10 12.29
CA TRP A 251 -2.76 4.91 13.42
C TRP A 251 -3.97 5.86 13.35
N GLU A 252 -3.79 7.09 12.88
CA GLU A 252 -4.84 8.10 12.74
C GLU A 252 -5.93 7.62 11.76
N GLU A 253 -5.51 7.04 10.62
CA GLU A 253 -6.44 6.45 9.64
C GLU A 253 -7.24 5.30 10.27
N ILE A 254 -6.56 4.42 11.04
CA ILE A 254 -7.20 3.31 11.74
C ILE A 254 -8.19 3.82 12.79
N ALA A 255 -7.81 4.82 13.58
CA ALA A 255 -8.63 5.39 14.63
C ALA A 255 -9.91 6.02 14.07
N ARG A 256 -9.78 6.75 12.95
CA ARG A 256 -10.92 7.32 12.22
C ARG A 256 -11.83 6.25 11.65
N CYS A 257 -11.29 5.29 10.91
CA CYS A 257 -12.08 4.19 10.35
C CYS A 257 -12.77 3.36 11.44
N ARG A 258 -12.11 3.16 12.58
CA ARG A 258 -12.72 2.53 13.75
C ARG A 258 -13.92 3.33 14.22
N LYS A 259 -13.76 4.65 14.45
CA LYS A 259 -14.84 5.53 14.91
C LYS A 259 -16.01 5.54 13.92
N GLU A 260 -15.76 5.60 12.62
CA GLU A 260 -16.83 5.70 11.63
C GLU A 260 -17.52 4.37 11.33
N LEU A 261 -16.77 3.25 11.24
CA LEU A 261 -17.27 2.00 10.68
C LEU A 261 -17.30 0.82 11.67
N TYR A 262 -16.49 0.87 12.73
CA TYR A 262 -16.30 -0.25 13.66
C TYR A 262 -16.54 0.12 15.13
N GLU A 263 -17.09 1.29 15.44
CA GLU A 263 -17.16 1.81 16.82
C GLU A 263 -17.86 0.85 17.76
N LYS A 264 -18.99 0.29 17.33
CA LYS A 264 -19.78 -0.70 18.08
C LYS A 264 -19.17 -2.11 18.06
N LYS A 265 -18.19 -2.37 17.19
CA LYS A 265 -17.60 -3.70 16.98
C LYS A 265 -16.24 -3.83 17.67
N VAL A 266 -15.43 -2.79 17.69
CA VAL A 266 -14.03 -2.83 18.14
C VAL A 266 -13.74 -1.65 19.05
N SER A 267 -13.40 -1.93 20.31
CA SER A 267 -12.99 -0.90 21.26
C SER A 267 -11.66 -0.26 20.83
N ASN A 268 -11.42 0.98 21.24
CA ASN A 268 -10.17 1.69 20.93
C ASN A 268 -8.95 0.90 21.44
N LYS A 269 -8.98 0.44 22.70
CA LYS A 269 -7.95 -0.42 23.30
C LYS A 269 -7.66 -1.66 22.46
N LYS A 270 -8.70 -2.36 22.01
CA LYS A 270 -8.55 -3.55 21.19
C LYS A 270 -7.92 -3.26 19.83
N ALA A 271 -8.30 -2.15 19.19
CA ALA A 271 -7.69 -1.70 17.95
C ALA A 271 -6.21 -1.35 18.14
N ARG A 272 -5.84 -0.61 19.20
CA ARG A 272 -4.43 -0.32 19.54
C ARG A 272 -3.63 -1.60 19.74
N ASP A 273 -4.13 -2.54 20.54
CA ASP A 273 -3.47 -3.83 20.78
C ASP A 273 -3.27 -4.64 19.50
N CYS A 274 -4.22 -4.60 18.57
CA CYS A 274 -4.09 -5.28 17.28
C CYS A 274 -3.14 -4.53 16.35
N PHE A 275 -3.13 -3.20 16.34
CA PHE A 275 -2.21 -2.37 15.56
C PHE A 275 -0.76 -2.62 15.98
N ARG A 276 -0.46 -2.63 17.28
CA ARG A 276 0.87 -2.98 17.82
C ARG A 276 1.36 -4.38 17.45
N LYS A 277 0.45 -5.30 17.10
CA LYS A 277 0.78 -6.69 16.72
C LYS A 277 0.91 -6.86 15.22
N TRP A 278 -0.06 -6.32 14.48
CA TRP A 278 -0.27 -6.55 13.06
C TRP A 278 0.10 -5.36 12.18
N GLY A 279 0.62 -4.28 12.76
CA GLY A 279 0.86 -3.01 12.07
C GLY A 279 -0.42 -2.40 11.48
N GLY A 280 -0.23 -1.51 10.51
CA GLY A 280 -1.29 -0.81 9.77
C GLY A 280 -2.07 -1.65 8.76
N ILE A 281 -2.54 -2.84 9.14
CA ILE A 281 -3.35 -3.73 8.30
C ILE A 281 -4.80 -3.81 8.84
N PRO A 282 -5.74 -2.97 8.35
CA PRO A 282 -7.11 -2.88 8.86
C PRO A 282 -7.86 -4.19 8.93
N ARG A 283 -7.58 -5.12 8.00
CA ARG A 283 -8.16 -6.46 8.01
C ARG A 283 -7.93 -7.17 9.35
N PHE A 284 -6.75 -7.04 9.96
CA PHE A 284 -6.44 -7.67 11.25
C PHE A 284 -6.69 -6.76 12.45
N VAL A 285 -6.60 -5.44 12.25
CA VAL A 285 -6.78 -4.43 13.30
C VAL A 285 -8.25 -4.13 13.59
N LEU A 286 -9.12 -4.17 12.58
CA LEU A 286 -10.53 -3.79 12.66
C LEU A 286 -11.44 -4.98 12.30
N GLU A 287 -11.42 -5.40 11.03
CA GLU A 287 -12.35 -6.42 10.51
C GLU A 287 -12.26 -7.73 11.31
N ARG A 288 -11.04 -8.17 11.64
CA ARG A 288 -10.77 -9.43 12.32
C ARG A 288 -10.29 -9.29 13.76
N ALA A 289 -10.44 -8.09 14.35
CA ALA A 289 -9.87 -7.78 15.67
C ALA A 289 -10.33 -8.77 16.76
N ASN A 290 -11.63 -9.07 16.78
CA ASN A 290 -12.25 -9.92 17.81
C ASN A 290 -12.25 -11.42 17.46
N TYR A 291 -11.74 -11.81 16.30
CA TYR A 291 -11.75 -13.21 15.87
C TYR A 291 -10.45 -13.90 16.30
N LYS A 292 -10.52 -14.62 17.42
CA LYS A 292 -9.37 -15.29 18.04
C LYS A 292 -8.57 -16.17 17.07
N THR A 293 -9.27 -16.99 16.26
CA THR A 293 -8.65 -17.86 15.24
C THR A 293 -7.85 -17.10 14.19
N HIS A 294 -8.26 -15.87 13.85
CA HIS A 294 -7.51 -15.02 12.93
C HIS A 294 -6.34 -14.33 13.62
N GLN A 295 -6.51 -13.89 14.87
CA GLN A 295 -5.43 -13.30 15.66
C GLN A 295 -4.31 -14.32 15.93
N ASP A 296 -4.64 -15.59 16.14
CA ASP A 296 -3.67 -16.66 16.39
C ASP A 296 -2.84 -17.03 15.14
N LYS A 297 -3.25 -16.59 13.95
CA LYS A 297 -2.45 -16.79 12.72
C LYS A 297 -1.08 -16.14 12.81
N LEU A 298 -0.94 -15.01 13.52
CA LEU A 298 0.37 -14.37 13.71
C LEU A 298 1.30 -15.25 14.52
N ASN A 299 0.82 -15.81 15.62
CA ASN A 299 1.61 -16.73 16.46
C ASN A 299 2.02 -17.98 15.67
N SER A 300 1.09 -18.52 14.86
CA SER A 300 1.37 -19.66 13.97
C SER A 300 2.34 -19.30 12.84
N ALA A 301 2.34 -18.06 12.37
CA ALA A 301 3.30 -17.55 11.39
C ALA A 301 4.70 -17.45 12.01
N ILE A 302 4.83 -16.82 13.18
CA ILE A 302 6.10 -16.73 13.94
C ILE A 302 6.66 -18.12 14.24
N LYS A 303 5.81 -19.07 14.67
CA LYS A 303 6.27 -20.45 14.94
C LYS A 303 6.82 -21.15 13.69
N ARG A 304 6.28 -20.85 12.51
CA ARG A 304 6.69 -21.45 11.23
C ARG A 304 7.79 -20.68 10.51
N SER A 305 8.19 -19.50 10.98
CA SER A 305 9.20 -18.67 10.31
C SER A 305 10.55 -19.40 10.22
N LYS A 306 11.21 -19.21 9.09
CA LYS A 306 12.55 -19.74 8.79
C LYS A 306 13.44 -18.60 8.27
N MET A 307 14.68 -18.90 7.92
CA MET A 307 15.66 -17.90 7.44
C MET A 307 15.31 -17.30 6.08
N ASP A 308 14.47 -17.99 5.30
CA ASP A 308 13.94 -17.51 4.01
C ASP A 308 13.18 -16.18 4.11
N ILE A 309 12.69 -15.81 5.30
CA ILE A 309 12.08 -14.50 5.56
C ILE A 309 13.04 -13.33 5.28
N PHE A 310 14.34 -13.54 5.44
CA PHE A 310 15.36 -12.54 5.13
C PHE A 310 15.67 -12.48 3.63
N ASP A 311 15.34 -13.53 2.87
CA ASP A 311 15.52 -13.54 1.41
C ASP A 311 14.23 -13.10 0.68
N TYR A 312 13.19 -12.75 1.43
CA TYR A 312 11.93 -12.27 0.90
C TYR A 312 12.11 -10.90 0.27
N ILE A 313 11.69 -10.75 -0.99
CA ILE A 313 11.85 -9.52 -1.78
C ILE A 313 10.55 -8.72 -1.93
N GLY A 314 9.54 -9.01 -1.11
CA GLY A 314 8.23 -8.34 -1.22
C GLY A 314 7.28 -9.01 -2.21
N GLU A 315 7.71 -10.05 -2.93
CA GLU A 315 6.89 -10.82 -3.87
C GLU A 315 6.74 -12.28 -3.41
N SER A 316 5.54 -12.85 -3.54
CA SER A 316 5.35 -14.29 -3.33
C SER A 316 5.24 -15.05 -4.66
N ILE A 317 5.91 -16.20 -4.72
CA ILE A 317 5.72 -17.22 -5.77
C ILE A 317 4.77 -18.27 -5.18
N GLY A 318 3.48 -18.15 -5.48
CA GLY A 318 2.44 -19.03 -4.94
C GLY A 318 1.85 -18.56 -3.61
N ASP A 319 1.43 -19.52 -2.78
CA ASP A 319 0.55 -19.28 -1.63
C ASP A 319 1.30 -19.09 -0.31
N ASP A 320 2.43 -18.38 -0.36
CA ASP A 320 3.22 -18.05 0.82
C ASP A 320 2.48 -17.04 1.71
N ASN A 321 1.57 -17.58 2.52
CA ASN A 321 0.68 -16.83 3.39
C ASN A 321 1.37 -16.38 4.69
N VAL A 322 2.61 -16.82 4.95
CA VAL A 322 3.30 -16.57 6.23
C VAL A 322 4.09 -15.26 6.18
N SER A 323 4.84 -15.05 5.10
CA SER A 323 5.75 -13.90 4.95
C SER A 323 5.01 -12.56 5.08
N HIS A 324 3.85 -12.40 4.42
CA HIS A 324 3.03 -11.18 4.50
C HIS A 324 2.40 -10.89 5.87
N MET A 325 2.37 -11.87 6.79
CA MET A 325 1.91 -11.65 8.16
C MET A 325 3.03 -11.16 9.07
N LEU A 326 4.29 -11.44 8.69
CA LEU A 326 5.47 -11.14 9.49
C LEU A 326 6.26 -9.95 8.95
N VAL A 327 6.15 -9.67 7.66
CA VAL A 327 6.87 -8.62 6.93
C VAL A 327 5.87 -7.83 6.09
N HIS A 328 5.98 -6.52 6.16
CA HIS A 328 5.21 -5.59 5.36
C HIS A 328 6.09 -4.85 4.37
N ILE A 329 5.49 -4.57 3.21
CA ILE A 329 6.01 -3.64 2.21
C ILE A 329 5.64 -2.23 2.68
N HIS A 330 6.64 -1.43 3.03
CA HIS A 330 6.51 0.01 3.20
C HIS A 330 6.89 0.69 1.89
N VAL A 331 6.36 1.90 1.68
CA VAL A 331 6.47 2.63 0.42
C VAL A 331 6.85 4.07 0.69
N ASN A 332 7.60 4.69 -0.22
CA ASN A 332 7.86 6.12 -0.17
C ASN A 332 6.57 6.93 -0.39
N LEU A 333 6.38 7.97 0.43
CA LEU A 333 5.20 8.82 0.42
C LEU A 333 5.55 10.21 -0.12
N PRO A 334 4.56 10.98 -0.61
CA PRO A 334 4.79 12.39 -0.95
C PRO A 334 5.48 13.14 0.21
N ALA A 335 6.34 14.11 -0.08
CA ALA A 335 7.14 14.80 0.94
C ALA A 335 6.31 15.37 2.10
N GLU A 336 5.11 15.87 1.81
CA GLU A 336 4.16 16.40 2.80
C GLU A 336 3.57 15.33 3.75
N ASP A 337 3.67 14.06 3.38
CA ASP A 337 3.15 12.91 4.13
C ASP A 337 4.22 12.14 4.91
N ASP A 338 5.48 12.40 4.58
CA ASP A 338 6.65 11.78 5.22
C ASP A 338 7.08 12.53 6.50
N VAL A 339 6.21 13.39 7.04
CA VAL A 339 6.42 14.00 8.35
C VAL A 339 6.34 12.90 9.41
N SER A 340 7.48 12.67 10.05
CA SER A 340 7.77 11.59 11.00
C SER A 340 6.92 11.70 12.27
N ASN A 341 5.67 11.25 12.22
CA ASN A 341 4.85 10.97 13.39
C ASN A 341 4.53 9.47 13.45
N ASP A 342 5.54 8.61 13.28
CA ASP A 342 5.47 7.22 13.71
C ASP A 342 5.78 7.18 15.22
N ASP A 343 5.00 7.93 16.00
CA ASP A 343 4.99 7.86 17.47
C ASP A 343 4.22 6.60 17.87
N ASP A 344 4.81 5.44 17.58
CA ASP A 344 4.38 4.16 18.14
C ASP A 344 4.83 4.10 19.62
N ASP A 345 4.02 4.74 20.48
CA ASP A 345 3.79 4.50 21.91
C ASP A 345 4.93 4.72 22.93
N ASP A 346 4.68 5.62 23.90
CA ASP A 346 4.58 5.28 25.33
C ASP A 346 3.83 6.40 26.07
N ASP A 347 2.66 6.07 26.61
CA ASP A 347 2.17 6.58 27.90
C ASP A 347 0.86 5.85 28.27
N ASP A 348 0.98 4.98 29.28
CA ASP A 348 -0.11 4.64 30.18
C ASP A 348 -0.49 5.91 30.96
N VAL A 349 -1.41 6.70 30.42
CA VAL A 349 -2.26 7.56 31.23
C VAL A 349 -3.70 7.38 30.76
N ASP A 350 -4.47 6.66 31.59
CA ASP A 350 -5.93 6.76 31.58
C ASP A 350 -6.30 8.25 31.63
N ASN A 351 -6.81 8.78 30.53
CA ASN A 351 -7.50 10.06 30.56
C ASN A 351 -8.88 9.90 29.93
N ASN A 352 -9.85 10.10 30.83
CA ASN A 352 -11.28 10.15 30.59
C ASN A 352 -11.64 11.14 29.48
N ASP A 353 -12.78 10.82 28.87
CA ASP A 353 -13.55 11.65 27.95
C ASP A 353 -13.67 13.10 28.41
N ASN A 354 -13.36 14.02 27.49
CA ASN A 354 -14.16 15.17 27.05
C ASN A 354 -13.28 16.36 26.67
N SER A 355 -13.28 16.71 25.39
CA SER A 355 -13.45 18.11 25.00
C SER A 355 -13.82 18.21 23.52
N ASP A 356 -15.00 18.77 23.31
CA ASP A 356 -15.39 19.42 22.07
C ASP A 356 -14.48 20.61 21.79
N SER A 357 -14.28 20.86 20.48
CA SER A 357 -14.51 22.15 19.80
C SER A 357 -13.39 22.67 18.90
N ASN A 358 -13.88 23.08 17.73
CA ASN A 358 -13.43 24.12 16.81
C ASN A 358 -12.54 23.76 15.61
N ASP A 359 -13.28 23.57 14.51
CA ASP A 359 -12.92 23.87 13.12
C ASP A 359 -12.11 25.17 12.99
N GLY A 360 -10.97 25.04 12.32
CA GLY A 360 -10.22 26.12 11.70
C GLY A 360 -10.11 25.83 10.20
N ASP A 361 -11.14 26.25 9.47
CA ASP A 361 -11.26 26.14 8.01
C ASP A 361 -10.16 27.00 7.34
N VAL A 362 -9.16 26.37 6.71
CA VAL A 362 -8.19 27.07 5.85
C VAL A 362 -8.44 26.65 4.41
N ASN A 363 -9.25 27.49 3.78
CA ASN A 363 -9.60 27.49 2.38
C ASN A 363 -8.40 27.97 1.54
N VAL A 364 -7.78 27.08 0.77
CA VAL A 364 -6.85 27.47 -0.31
C VAL A 364 -7.47 27.07 -1.65
N LYS A 365 -7.95 28.08 -2.37
CA LYS A 365 -8.50 27.96 -3.72
C LYS A 365 -7.39 27.83 -4.77
N SER A 366 -7.53 26.75 -5.54
CA SER A 366 -7.38 26.65 -7.01
C SER A 366 -6.08 27.08 -7.68
N GLY A 367 -5.39 26.10 -8.27
CA GLY A 367 -4.54 26.25 -9.44
C GLY A 367 -4.69 25.03 -10.34
N SER A 368 -5.46 25.16 -11.42
CA SER A 368 -5.53 24.20 -12.53
C SER A 368 -4.25 24.34 -13.38
N SER A 369 -3.35 23.36 -13.35
CA SER A 369 -2.35 23.13 -14.40
C SER A 369 -1.71 21.74 -14.26
N ALA A 370 -1.31 21.18 -15.41
CA ALA A 370 -0.70 19.88 -15.70
C ALA A 370 -0.08 19.06 -14.54
N SER A 371 -0.40 17.76 -14.54
CA SER A 371 0.30 16.61 -13.93
C SER A 371 1.68 16.92 -13.28
N GLN A 372 1.66 17.52 -12.10
CA GLN A 372 2.85 17.56 -11.26
C GLN A 372 3.03 16.19 -10.63
N VAL A 373 4.10 15.50 -11.04
CA VAL A 373 4.54 14.25 -10.44
C VAL A 373 4.76 14.50 -8.95
N GLN A 374 4.05 13.75 -8.10
CA GLN A 374 4.25 13.85 -6.65
C GLN A 374 5.58 13.19 -6.30
N LEU A 375 6.48 13.96 -5.72
CA LEU A 375 7.79 13.49 -5.28
C LEU A 375 7.81 13.29 -3.76
N ASP A 376 8.60 12.32 -3.31
CA ASP A 376 8.97 12.19 -1.91
C ASP A 376 10.02 13.24 -1.51
N LYS A 377 10.46 13.22 -0.25
CA LYS A 377 11.44 14.18 0.26
C LYS A 377 12.83 14.08 -0.41
N TYR A 378 13.11 13.00 -1.12
CA TYR A 378 14.36 12.75 -1.82
C TYR A 378 14.28 13.09 -3.31
N GLY A 379 13.12 13.58 -3.77
CA GLY A 379 12.90 13.87 -5.19
C GLY A 379 12.56 12.62 -6.02
N GLU A 380 12.32 11.47 -5.38
CA GLU A 380 11.88 10.25 -6.06
C GLU A 380 10.36 10.25 -6.23
N ILE A 381 9.86 9.55 -7.24
CA ILE A 381 8.42 9.51 -7.51
C ILE A 381 7.71 8.79 -6.35
N ALA A 382 6.69 9.43 -5.77
CA ALA A 382 5.95 8.83 -4.67
C ALA A 382 5.25 7.54 -5.10
N TYR A 383 5.13 6.61 -4.14
CA TYR A 383 4.50 5.31 -4.32
C TYR A 383 5.24 4.35 -5.27
N THR A 384 6.53 4.54 -5.55
CA THR A 384 7.33 3.65 -6.43
C THR A 384 8.35 2.82 -5.66
N GLU A 385 9.00 3.42 -4.67
CA GLU A 385 10.06 2.77 -3.91
C GLU A 385 9.49 1.98 -2.75
N THR A 386 10.08 0.82 -2.48
CA THR A 386 9.62 -0.05 -1.39
C THR A 386 10.75 -0.47 -0.47
N VAL A 387 10.41 -0.63 0.79
CA VAL A 387 11.30 -1.18 1.81
C VAL A 387 10.55 -2.22 2.63
N LEU A 388 11.21 -3.33 2.96
CA LEU A 388 10.61 -4.37 3.78
C LEU A 388 10.88 -4.10 5.26
N LYS A 389 9.83 -4.16 6.07
CA LYS A 389 9.95 -4.06 7.52
C LYS A 389 9.17 -5.18 8.18
N PHE A 390 9.59 -5.62 9.36
CA PHE A 390 8.76 -6.50 10.16
C PHE A 390 7.40 -5.85 10.44
N ALA A 391 6.36 -6.67 10.52
CA ALA A 391 4.98 -6.22 10.69
C ALA A 391 4.77 -5.38 11.97
N SER A 392 5.59 -5.62 12.99
CA SER A 392 5.67 -4.84 14.23
C SER A 392 6.98 -5.11 14.97
N ASN A 393 7.34 -4.26 15.93
CA ASN A 393 8.48 -4.47 16.83
C ASN A 393 8.37 -5.80 17.59
N LYS A 394 7.13 -6.19 17.98
CA LYS A 394 6.87 -7.47 18.62
C LYS A 394 7.22 -8.64 17.71
N VAL A 395 6.83 -8.58 16.44
CA VAL A 395 7.16 -9.64 15.47
C VAL A 395 8.66 -9.70 15.24
N MET A 396 9.32 -8.56 15.04
CA MET A 396 10.78 -8.45 14.90
C MET A 396 11.49 -9.15 16.07
N LYS A 397 11.14 -8.80 17.32
CA LYS A 397 11.71 -9.41 18.53
C LYS A 397 11.54 -10.93 18.54
N LEU A 398 10.31 -11.41 18.35
CA LEU A 398 10.01 -12.85 18.46
C LEU A 398 10.65 -13.68 17.35
N VAL A 399 10.66 -13.17 16.11
CA VAL A 399 11.32 -13.84 14.98
C VAL A 399 12.84 -13.84 15.18
N THR A 400 13.42 -12.70 15.58
CA THR A 400 14.86 -12.59 15.81
C THR A 400 15.31 -13.53 16.93
N GLN A 401 14.62 -13.56 18.06
CA GLN A 401 14.92 -14.49 19.17
C GLN A 401 14.81 -15.96 18.74
N LYS A 402 13.77 -16.31 17.98
CA LYS A 402 13.56 -17.68 17.49
C LYS A 402 14.69 -18.14 16.55
N LEU A 403 15.21 -17.23 15.72
CA LEU A 403 16.20 -17.53 14.68
C LEU A 403 17.61 -17.08 15.07
N GLU A 404 17.84 -16.68 16.31
CA GLU A 404 19.03 -15.94 16.76
C GLU A 404 20.34 -16.62 16.35
N SER A 405 20.51 -17.92 16.64
CA SER A 405 21.73 -18.67 16.27
C SER A 405 22.00 -18.65 14.76
N ARG A 406 20.95 -18.74 13.92
CA ARG A 406 21.10 -18.73 12.45
C ARG A 406 21.33 -17.31 11.92
N ILE A 407 20.73 -16.31 12.54
CA ILE A 407 20.98 -14.89 12.23
C ILE A 407 22.43 -14.55 12.53
N ARG A 408 22.93 -14.93 13.72
CA ARG A 408 24.35 -14.76 14.11
C ARG A 408 25.28 -15.41 13.10
N GLN A 409 25.01 -16.66 12.72
CA GLN A 409 25.78 -17.36 11.68
C GLN A 409 25.77 -16.60 10.34
N ARG A 410 24.60 -16.18 9.85
CA ARG A 410 24.48 -15.43 8.59
C ARG A 410 25.24 -14.10 8.63
N LEU A 411 25.20 -13.39 9.77
CA LEU A 411 25.95 -12.15 9.99
C LEU A 411 27.47 -12.37 10.07
N LEU A 412 27.95 -13.58 10.38
CA LEU A 412 29.38 -13.94 10.34
C LEU A 412 29.87 -14.24 8.92
N GLU A 413 29.04 -14.87 8.09
CA GLU A 413 29.44 -15.44 6.80
C GLU A 413 29.55 -14.42 5.64
N LYS A 414 29.07 -13.18 5.82
CA LYS A 414 29.01 -12.06 4.84
C LYS A 414 28.61 -12.49 3.42
N THR A 415 27.41 -12.12 2.98
CA THR A 415 27.12 -12.00 1.54
C THR A 415 26.89 -10.53 1.15
N LYS A 416 27.30 -10.13 -0.07
CA LYS A 416 27.03 -8.77 -0.59
C LYS A 416 25.53 -8.43 -0.56
N ALA A 417 24.66 -9.43 -0.67
CA ALA A 417 23.21 -9.30 -0.60
C ALA A 417 22.69 -8.89 0.79
N ASP A 418 23.45 -9.13 1.86
CA ASP A 418 23.03 -8.85 3.24
C ASP A 418 23.17 -7.36 3.62
N THR A 419 24.05 -6.62 2.94
CA THR A 419 24.37 -5.20 3.20
C THR A 419 23.19 -4.23 2.98
N GLY A 420 22.19 -4.64 2.19
CA GLY A 420 20.97 -3.87 1.91
C GLY A 420 19.69 -4.51 2.47
N ASN A 421 19.83 -5.59 3.25
CA ASN A 421 18.70 -6.31 3.81
C ASN A 421 18.20 -5.63 5.08
N THR A 422 17.12 -4.85 4.94
CA THR A 422 16.54 -4.09 6.05
C THR A 422 16.07 -4.94 7.21
N LEU A 423 15.54 -6.15 6.96
CA LEU A 423 15.11 -7.06 8.02
C LEU A 423 16.31 -7.57 8.84
N LEU A 424 17.39 -7.95 8.15
CA LEU A 424 18.61 -8.42 8.81
C LEU A 424 19.27 -7.28 9.59
N GLY A 425 19.27 -6.05 9.05
CA GLY A 425 19.70 -4.85 9.74
C GLY A 425 18.95 -4.62 11.05
N THR A 426 17.61 -4.61 11.02
CA THR A 426 16.80 -4.45 12.25
C THR A 426 16.99 -5.61 13.24
N SER A 427 17.16 -6.84 12.75
CA SER A 427 17.50 -7.98 13.62
C SER A 427 18.87 -7.83 14.28
N PHE A 428 19.88 -7.33 13.55
CA PHE A 428 21.20 -7.04 14.11
C PHE A 428 21.14 -5.94 15.15
N GLU A 429 20.45 -4.82 14.86
CA GLU A 429 20.23 -3.72 15.80
C GLU A 429 19.62 -4.22 17.13
N TYR A 430 18.57 -5.04 17.04
CA TYR A 430 17.95 -5.68 18.22
C TYR A 430 18.93 -6.55 19.02
N LEU A 431 19.78 -7.33 18.34
CA LEU A 431 20.80 -8.15 19.00
C LEU A 431 21.88 -7.27 19.63
N ALA A 432 22.33 -6.22 18.96
CA ALA A 432 23.32 -5.28 19.46
C ALA A 432 22.84 -4.59 20.74
N HIS A 433 21.60 -4.08 20.78
CA HIS A 433 21.02 -3.50 22.00
C HIS A 433 20.97 -4.49 23.17
N ARG A 434 20.65 -5.77 22.91
CA ARG A 434 20.67 -6.81 23.95
C ARG A 434 22.09 -7.07 24.46
N ILE A 435 23.06 -7.18 23.55
CA ILE A 435 24.45 -7.45 23.90
C ILE A 435 25.04 -6.29 24.70
N LEU A 436 24.84 -5.04 24.26
CA LEU A 436 25.34 -3.85 24.95
C LEU A 436 24.76 -3.73 26.37
N ARG A 437 23.47 -4.00 26.55
CA ARG A 437 22.82 -3.97 27.87
C ARG A 437 23.19 -5.12 28.78
N ASN A 438 23.57 -6.27 28.24
CA ASN A 438 24.10 -7.35 29.09
C ASN A 438 25.42 -6.94 29.75
N GLY A 439 26.06 -5.86 29.28
CA GLY A 439 27.29 -5.33 29.84
C GLY A 439 28.53 -6.07 29.37
N GLY A 440 29.68 -5.64 29.88
CA GLY A 440 31.00 -6.18 29.57
C GLY A 440 31.88 -5.20 28.79
N LYS A 441 33.08 -5.68 28.46
CA LYS A 441 34.09 -4.93 27.73
C LYS A 441 33.96 -5.18 26.24
N PHE A 442 33.97 -4.10 25.47
CA PHE A 442 33.85 -4.13 24.02
C PHE A 442 35.14 -3.69 23.34
N ASP A 443 35.49 -4.39 22.26
CA ASP A 443 36.64 -4.03 21.43
C ASP A 443 36.27 -2.81 20.58
N ILE A 444 37.09 -1.76 20.63
CA ILE A 444 36.90 -0.52 19.89
C ILE A 444 38.17 -0.11 19.15
N ARG A 445 38.01 0.59 18.02
CA ARG A 445 39.11 1.18 17.26
C ARG A 445 38.75 2.59 16.78
N PRO A 446 39.62 3.59 16.94
CA PRO A 446 39.40 4.92 16.36
C PRO A 446 39.45 4.87 14.83
N LEU A 447 38.60 5.65 14.15
CA LEU A 447 38.60 5.73 12.68
C LEU A 447 39.65 6.73 12.16
N ASP A 448 40.22 6.48 10.99
CA ASP A 448 41.52 6.97 10.46
C ASP A 448 41.95 8.40 10.84
N LYS A 449 41.05 9.40 10.81
CA LYS A 449 41.33 10.79 11.23
C LYS A 449 41.80 10.90 12.70
N TYR A 450 41.43 9.94 13.54
CA TYR A 450 41.64 9.92 14.99
C TYR A 450 42.70 8.88 15.42
N SER A 451 43.28 8.15 14.47
CA SER A 451 44.24 7.05 14.73
C SER A 451 45.53 7.51 15.40
N GLY A 452 45.95 8.77 15.17
CA GLY A 452 47.16 9.37 15.76
C GLY A 452 46.96 10.14 17.07
N GLU A 453 45.72 10.48 17.45
CA GLU A 453 45.45 11.42 18.56
C GLU A 453 44.77 10.81 19.78
N VAL A 454 44.28 9.56 19.74
CA VAL A 454 43.43 9.02 20.84
C VAL A 454 43.60 7.53 21.10
N SER A 455 44.81 6.96 20.92
CA SER A 455 45.03 5.53 21.22
C SER A 455 44.98 5.19 22.72
N SER A 456 44.75 6.17 23.61
CA SER A 456 44.85 5.99 25.07
C SER A 456 43.89 6.84 25.90
N ASP A 457 42.79 7.35 25.35
CA ASP A 457 41.79 8.08 26.15
C ASP A 457 40.93 7.08 26.96
N PRO A 458 41.00 7.09 28.30
CA PRO A 458 40.23 6.17 29.14
C PRO A 458 38.71 6.34 28.98
N ASP A 459 38.24 7.53 28.65
CA ASP A 459 36.80 7.82 28.51
C ASP A 459 36.23 7.24 27.21
N ALA A 460 37.08 6.91 26.23
CA ALA A 460 36.69 6.23 25.00
C ALA A 460 36.38 4.75 25.24
N VAL A 461 36.85 4.14 26.34
CA VAL A 461 36.61 2.72 26.65
C VAL A 461 35.12 2.46 26.81
N VAL A 462 34.66 1.32 26.25
CA VAL A 462 33.29 0.85 26.40
C VAL A 462 33.30 -0.39 27.29
N ASP A 463 33.20 -0.14 28.59
CA ASP A 463 33.00 -1.14 29.65
C ASP A 463 31.63 -0.86 30.29
N LEU A 464 30.63 -1.63 29.89
CA LEU A 464 29.23 -1.37 30.23
C LEU A 464 28.79 -2.22 31.41
N HIS A 465 28.01 -1.63 32.30
CA HIS A 465 27.33 -2.38 33.36
C HIS A 465 26.09 -3.07 32.77
N THR A 466 25.73 -4.22 33.36
CA THR A 466 24.48 -4.88 33.02
C THR A 466 23.30 -3.98 33.38
N GLN A 467 22.37 -3.80 32.45
CA GLN A 467 21.15 -3.03 32.62
C GLN A 467 19.96 -3.85 32.09
N ASP A 468 19.23 -4.49 33.00
CA ASP A 468 18.05 -5.29 32.67
C ASP A 468 16.89 -4.41 32.16
N GLU A 469 16.81 -3.18 32.66
CA GLU A 469 15.77 -2.22 32.30
C GLU A 469 15.97 -1.65 30.89
N GLN A 470 14.85 -1.52 30.17
CA GLN A 470 14.82 -0.85 28.87
C GLN A 470 14.41 0.60 29.09
N LEU A 471 15.38 1.51 29.00
CA LEU A 471 15.14 2.93 29.16
C LEU A 471 15.02 3.59 27.78
N TYR A 472 14.01 4.45 27.64
CA TYR A 472 13.70 5.10 26.38
C TYR A 472 13.64 6.62 26.51
N PHE A 473 13.85 7.30 25.39
CA PHE A 473 13.66 8.75 25.24
C PHE A 473 13.09 9.07 23.87
N SER A 474 12.63 10.30 23.68
CA SER A 474 12.11 10.85 22.45
C SER A 474 12.65 12.26 22.25
N LYS A 475 12.44 12.83 21.06
CA LYS A 475 12.76 14.23 20.75
C LYS A 475 12.08 15.22 21.71
N ASN A 476 10.93 14.85 22.25
CA ASN A 476 10.11 15.70 23.13
C ASN A 476 10.44 15.53 24.61
N ASN A 477 11.12 14.45 25.00
CA ASN A 477 11.44 14.18 26.40
C ASN A 477 12.92 13.89 26.65
N ILE A 478 13.84 14.40 25.82
CA ILE A 478 15.30 14.20 25.92
C ILE A 478 15.82 14.37 27.36
N ASP A 479 15.21 15.25 28.15
CA ASP A 479 15.59 15.51 29.53
C ASP A 479 15.50 14.29 30.47
N VAL A 480 14.76 13.23 30.11
CA VAL A 480 14.69 11.97 30.88
C VAL A 480 15.99 11.16 30.86
N ILE A 481 16.92 11.45 29.94
CA ILE A 481 18.18 10.70 29.83
C ILE A 481 19.04 10.95 31.07
N GLU A 482 19.25 9.91 31.84
CA GLU A 482 20.15 9.89 33.00
C GLU A 482 21.59 9.60 32.60
N ASN A 483 22.54 10.24 33.29
CA ASN A 483 23.96 10.01 33.04
C ASN A 483 24.34 8.57 33.39
N LYS A 484 25.24 7.98 32.58
CA LYS A 484 25.77 6.61 32.73
C LYS A 484 24.76 5.47 32.48
N MET A 485 23.52 5.80 32.16
CA MET A 485 22.48 4.83 31.83
C MET A 485 22.34 4.67 30.31
N TYR A 486 21.98 3.48 29.85
CA TYR A 486 21.81 3.17 28.43
C TYR A 486 20.37 3.42 27.99
N TYR A 487 20.20 4.41 27.11
CA TYR A 487 18.90 4.86 26.59
C TYR A 487 18.77 4.59 25.09
N GLN A 488 17.58 4.21 24.64
CA GLN A 488 17.21 4.05 23.23
C GLN A 488 16.13 5.08 22.85
N PRO A 489 16.17 5.66 21.65
CA PRO A 489 15.07 6.49 21.20
C PRO A 489 13.81 5.63 20.95
N THR A 490 12.63 6.17 21.24
CA THR A 490 11.36 5.54 20.89
C THR A 490 11.07 5.69 19.40
N GLU A 491 11.50 6.80 18.79
CA GLU A 491 11.29 7.03 17.36
C GLU A 491 12.24 6.18 16.52
N LYS A 492 11.67 5.37 15.62
CA LYS A 492 12.43 4.55 14.65
C LYS A 492 13.34 5.38 13.73
N ASN A 493 13.09 6.68 13.59
CA ASN A 493 13.82 7.58 12.70
C ASN A 493 14.55 8.68 13.49
N PHE A 494 15.02 8.40 14.71
CA PHE A 494 15.87 9.35 15.43
C PHE A 494 17.17 9.56 14.61
N PRO A 495 17.54 10.81 14.22
CA PRO A 495 18.54 11.00 13.18
C PRO A 495 19.93 10.49 13.57
N SER A 496 20.37 9.41 12.92
CA SER A 496 21.68 8.77 13.05
C SER A 496 22.11 8.39 14.48
N ILE A 497 21.17 8.13 15.39
CA ILE A 497 21.50 7.73 16.76
C ILE A 497 20.51 6.65 17.20
N ASP A 498 21.03 5.45 17.45
CA ASP A 498 20.22 4.30 17.86
C ASP A 498 20.25 4.12 19.38
N SER A 499 21.27 4.66 20.07
CA SER A 499 21.28 4.73 21.53
C SER A 499 22.32 5.71 22.07
N ILE A 500 22.20 6.05 23.35
CA ILE A 500 23.04 7.01 24.05
C ILE A 500 23.36 6.53 25.47
N ILE A 501 24.59 6.83 25.93
CA ILE A 501 24.94 6.89 27.34
C ILE A 501 25.49 8.30 27.60
N ALA A 502 24.69 9.14 28.26
CA ALA A 502 25.10 10.49 28.61
C ALA A 502 26.24 10.49 29.64
N PRO A 503 27.16 11.45 29.61
CA PRO A 503 27.14 12.66 28.78
C PRO A 503 27.91 12.56 27.46
N ASN A 504 28.52 11.42 27.11
CA ASN A 504 29.55 11.42 26.07
C ASN A 504 29.61 10.20 25.14
N LYS A 505 28.68 9.24 25.19
CA LYS A 505 28.70 8.09 24.28
C LYS A 505 27.41 8.00 23.46
N VAL A 506 27.57 7.81 22.17
CA VAL A 506 26.48 7.67 21.19
C VAL A 506 26.76 6.44 20.35
N PHE A 507 25.76 5.62 20.08
CA PHE A 507 25.92 4.41 19.30
C PHE A 507 25.00 4.41 18.07
N GLN A 508 25.57 3.95 16.97
CA GLN A 508 24.89 3.75 15.70
C GLN A 508 25.19 2.34 15.18
N MET A 509 24.17 1.49 15.12
CA MET A 509 24.23 0.13 14.63
C MET A 509 24.15 0.11 13.11
N THR A 510 25.01 -0.66 12.46
CA THR A 510 24.97 -0.75 10.99
C THR A 510 25.58 -2.04 10.46
N LEU A 511 25.00 -2.51 9.35
CA LEU A 511 25.56 -3.54 8.49
C LEU A 511 26.20 -2.96 7.21
N ALA A 512 26.08 -1.65 6.99
CA ALA A 512 26.60 -0.97 5.82
C ALA A 512 27.99 -0.36 6.09
N GLU A 513 28.91 -0.54 5.15
CA GLU A 513 30.27 0.04 5.19
C GLU A 513 30.25 1.59 5.18
N ASN A 514 29.17 2.18 4.65
CA ASN A 514 28.92 3.62 4.65
C ASN A 514 27.61 3.92 5.37
N HIS A 515 27.66 4.68 6.46
CA HIS A 515 26.52 5.13 7.24
C HIS A 515 26.75 6.55 7.77
N PRO A 516 26.33 7.59 7.02
CA PRO A 516 26.58 8.98 7.42
C PRO A 516 25.90 9.40 8.74
N ILE A 517 26.50 10.40 9.39
CA ILE A 517 26.00 10.97 10.64
C ILE A 517 25.15 12.22 10.33
N LYS A 518 23.84 12.15 10.59
CA LYS A 518 22.93 13.28 10.52
C LYS A 518 23.19 14.24 11.67
N THR A 519 23.69 15.44 11.34
CA THR A 519 24.03 16.47 12.34
C THR A 519 22.81 16.97 13.12
N SER A 520 21.59 16.77 12.61
CA SER A 520 20.35 17.12 13.30
C SER A 520 20.15 16.33 14.59
N GLY A 521 20.47 15.03 14.63
CA GLY A 521 20.34 14.20 15.83
C GLY A 521 21.29 14.64 16.95
N LEU A 522 22.55 14.92 16.58
CA LEU A 522 23.54 15.45 17.51
C LEU A 522 23.14 16.81 18.10
N LYS A 523 22.53 17.70 17.28
CA LYS A 523 22.04 19.00 17.76
C LYS A 523 20.93 18.87 18.79
N LEU A 524 20.04 17.88 18.65
CA LEU A 524 18.98 17.63 19.64
C LEU A 524 19.56 17.26 21.01
N LEU A 525 20.68 16.53 21.03
CA LEU A 525 21.33 16.09 22.26
C LEU A 525 22.38 17.08 22.81
N TYR A 526 22.55 18.25 22.17
CA TYR A 526 23.60 19.22 22.51
C TYR A 526 23.65 19.58 24.00
N LYS A 527 22.49 19.85 24.61
CA LYS A 527 22.39 20.18 26.04
C LYS A 527 22.77 19.01 26.93
N LYS A 528 22.43 17.78 26.54
CA LYS A 528 22.80 16.55 27.27
C LYS A 528 24.29 16.25 27.22
N PHE A 529 24.96 16.69 26.17
CA PHE A 529 26.42 16.71 26.08
C PHE A 529 27.05 17.91 26.80
N GLY A 530 26.32 18.58 27.69
CA GLY A 530 26.80 19.69 28.52
C GLY A 530 26.90 21.05 27.81
N GLY A 531 26.37 21.20 26.60
CA GLY A 531 26.23 22.49 25.93
C GLY A 531 27.55 23.26 25.72
N ASP A 532 27.49 24.59 25.84
CA ASP A 532 28.62 25.49 25.57
C ASP A 532 29.75 25.39 26.61
N SER A 533 29.45 24.93 27.83
CA SER A 533 30.43 24.83 28.92
C SER A 533 31.23 23.53 28.91
N ALA A 534 30.81 22.53 28.13
CA ALA A 534 31.45 21.24 28.09
C ALA A 534 32.75 21.23 27.27
N GLN A 535 33.81 20.74 27.90
CA GLN A 535 35.14 20.56 27.28
C GLN A 535 35.46 19.09 26.98
N HIS A 536 34.60 18.16 27.38
CA HIS A 536 34.79 16.73 27.14
C HIS A 536 34.47 16.36 25.68
N LEU A 537 35.16 15.33 25.19
CA LEU A 537 34.88 14.68 23.92
C LEU A 537 33.59 13.87 23.99
N VAL A 538 32.94 13.71 22.85
CA VAL A 538 31.78 12.85 22.64
C VAL A 538 32.18 11.77 21.65
N TYR A 539 32.09 10.51 22.08
CA TYR A 539 32.47 9.35 21.29
C TYR A 539 31.26 8.79 20.57
N PHE A 540 31.37 8.74 19.25
CA PHE A 540 30.36 8.22 18.35
C PHE A 540 30.81 6.84 17.87
N TYR A 541 30.15 5.80 18.35
CA TYR A 541 30.49 4.41 18.06
C TYR A 541 29.61 3.84 16.94
N PHE A 542 30.23 3.44 15.85
CA PHE A 542 29.64 2.57 14.85
C PHE A 542 29.69 1.14 15.34
N VAL A 543 28.54 0.60 15.74
CA VAL A 543 28.38 -0.75 16.27
C VAL A 543 28.18 -1.71 15.10
N VAL A 544 29.15 -2.59 14.87
CA VAL A 544 29.21 -3.44 13.67
C VAL A 544 29.48 -4.91 14.02
N PRO A 545 29.07 -5.86 13.17
CA PRO A 545 29.50 -7.25 13.28
C PRO A 545 31.03 -7.40 13.11
N GLU A 546 31.59 -8.47 13.67
CA GLU A 546 33.04 -8.74 13.70
C GLU A 546 33.75 -8.59 12.35
N HIS A 547 33.12 -9.03 11.25
CA HIS A 547 33.74 -8.97 9.93
C HIS A 547 33.89 -7.55 9.35
N LEU A 548 33.15 -6.55 9.86
CA LEU A 548 33.28 -5.15 9.41
C LEU A 548 34.29 -4.35 10.23
N TYR A 549 34.64 -4.82 11.43
CA TYR A 549 35.40 -4.06 12.41
C TYR A 549 36.74 -3.51 11.88
N GLU A 550 37.54 -4.36 11.25
CA GLU A 550 38.87 -3.98 10.74
C GLU A 550 38.79 -3.08 9.49
N VAL A 551 37.74 -3.24 8.69
CA VAL A 551 37.62 -2.54 7.39
C VAL A 551 36.75 -1.28 7.47
N TYR A 552 36.04 -1.05 8.57
CA TYR A 552 35.14 0.09 8.73
C TYR A 552 35.92 1.41 8.67
N LYS A 553 35.40 2.38 7.91
CA LYS A 553 36.08 3.66 7.64
C LYS A 553 35.35 4.83 8.27
N LEU A 554 36.05 5.96 8.32
CA LEU A 554 35.50 7.24 8.77
C LEU A 554 34.25 7.61 7.98
N GLN A 555 33.20 8.03 8.69
CA GLN A 555 31.92 8.40 8.10
C GLN A 555 31.78 9.92 8.00
N LYS A 556 31.05 10.37 6.98
CA LYS A 556 30.78 11.79 6.77
C LYS A 556 29.67 12.31 7.66
N PHE A 557 29.66 13.62 7.87
CA PHE A 557 28.53 14.33 8.46
C PHE A 557 27.62 14.88 7.35
N VAL A 558 26.32 14.64 7.47
CA VAL A 558 25.29 15.08 6.52
C VAL A 558 24.22 15.94 7.20
N ASN A 559 23.47 16.69 6.41
CA ASN A 559 22.28 17.42 6.86
C ASN A 559 21.07 16.46 7.02
N SER A 560 19.87 17.00 7.23
CA SER A 560 18.64 16.18 7.31
C SER A 560 18.32 15.47 5.99
N ASP A 561 18.76 16.06 4.88
CA ASP A 561 18.40 15.73 3.51
C ASP A 561 19.47 14.82 2.86
N ASP A 562 20.37 14.27 3.68
CA ASP A 562 21.46 13.36 3.29
C ASP A 562 22.54 13.99 2.38
N ASP A 563 22.52 15.31 2.21
CA ASP A 563 23.60 16.06 1.56
C ASP A 563 24.80 16.25 2.49
N ASP A 564 26.00 16.31 1.92
CA ASP A 564 27.23 16.67 2.62
C ASP A 564 27.01 17.98 3.39
N ALA A 565 27.25 17.97 4.71
CA ALA A 565 26.96 19.10 5.58
C ALA A 565 27.85 20.30 5.22
N GLN A 566 27.30 21.27 4.47
CA GLN A 566 28.03 22.46 4.02
C GLN A 566 28.64 23.28 5.18
N ARG A 567 28.04 23.21 6.38
CA ARG A 567 28.54 23.87 7.59
C ARG A 567 28.36 22.97 8.81
N ILE A 568 29.44 22.34 9.24
CA ILE A 568 29.49 21.56 10.48
C ILE A 568 29.63 22.54 11.67
N PRO A 569 28.75 22.49 12.69
CA PRO A 569 28.92 23.28 13.91
C PRO A 569 30.29 23.04 14.56
N LYS A 570 30.95 24.11 15.02
CA LYS A 570 32.32 24.02 15.60
C LYS A 570 32.42 22.99 16.72
N TRP A 571 31.37 22.84 17.54
CA TRP A 571 31.38 21.86 18.62
C TRP A 571 31.35 20.42 18.11
N ILE A 572 30.62 20.13 17.01
CA ILE A 572 30.58 18.81 16.38
C ILE A 572 31.96 18.49 15.81
N ASP A 573 32.54 19.42 15.06
CA ASP A 573 33.85 19.25 14.43
C ASP A 573 34.99 19.05 15.45
N LYS A 574 34.91 19.71 16.61
CA LYS A 574 35.94 19.65 17.66
C LYS A 574 35.75 18.55 18.69
N ARG A 575 34.50 18.16 19.00
CA ARG A 575 34.21 17.28 20.14
C ARG A 575 33.75 15.89 19.73
N ILE A 576 33.31 15.67 18.49
CA ILE A 576 32.83 14.36 18.04
C ILE A 576 33.98 13.53 17.48
N PHE A 577 34.24 12.39 18.11
CA PHE A 577 35.27 11.44 17.72
C PHE A 577 34.61 10.12 17.31
N GLN A 578 34.95 9.62 16.13
CA GLN A 578 34.32 8.43 15.58
C GLN A 578 35.15 7.17 15.87
N TYR A 579 34.48 6.17 16.41
CA TYR A 579 35.03 4.85 16.73
C TYR A 579 34.19 3.78 16.04
N VAL A 580 34.81 2.65 15.73
CA VAL A 580 34.09 1.41 15.44
C VAL A 580 34.10 0.53 16.69
N LEU A 581 32.96 -0.07 17.02
CA LEU A 581 32.76 -0.99 18.14
C LEU A 581 32.37 -2.37 17.59
N LYS A 582 33.06 -3.40 18.05
CA LYS A 582 32.84 -4.78 17.61
C LYS A 582 31.75 -5.48 18.41
N ILE A 583 30.77 -6.05 17.73
CA ILE A 583 29.84 -7.04 18.30
C ILE A 583 30.32 -8.44 17.94
N LYS A 584 30.66 -9.23 18.96
CA LYS A 584 30.94 -10.67 18.84
C LYS A 584 29.61 -11.41 18.76
N LEU A 585 29.40 -12.10 17.64
CA LEU A 585 28.13 -12.73 17.27
C LEU A 585 28.08 -14.21 17.62
#